data_AF-A0A8H7AGP7-F1
#
_entry.id   AF-A0A8H7AGP7-F1
#
_cell.length_a   1.000
_cell.length_b   1.000
_cell.length_c   1.000
_cell.angle_alpha   90.00
_cell.angle_beta   90.00
_cell.angle_gamma   90.00
#
_symmetry.space_group_name_H-M   'P 1'
#
loop_
_entity.id
_entity.type
_entity.pdbx_description
1 polymer ?
#
loop_
_entity_poly.entity_id
_entity_poly.type
_entity_poly.pdbx_seq_one_letter_code
_entity_poly.pdbx_strand_id
1 'polypeptide(L)'
;MAPLQRIIIDTDPGIDDVFAILLALSAKADELEVVLISVTFGNVEVRSCLRNVVAIFQLLEKELKWRRENGKPEGFEGMTKYKPLVAVGANEPLHEQLLMADYFHGPDGLAGIHESHPHLSPKDTWQKLFERPPPDTVISDVVDDQELAAEQSSFRPSLVPAHKEILRVLRENEADTVTVVAIGPLTNLALAAAEDTETFLRVKEVVTMGGAIDLCGNVTPVAEFNVFADSVAAARIYALTSANPPPPCHPLPPTSTQHLSSHPTQPASPAL
;
A
#
# COMPACT_ATOMS: atom_id res chain seq x y z
N MET A 1 24.23 -17.64 -6.80
CA MET A 1 23.30 -16.90 -5.91
C MET A 1 22.14 -16.44 -6.78
N ALA A 2 20.92 -16.43 -6.25
CA ALA A 2 19.77 -15.89 -6.97
C ALA A 2 19.97 -14.37 -7.20
N PRO A 3 19.40 -13.79 -8.27
CA PRO A 3 19.47 -12.35 -8.48
C PRO A 3 18.68 -11.60 -7.40
N LEU A 4 19.17 -10.41 -7.00
CA LEU A 4 18.51 -9.51 -6.06
C LEU A 4 17.07 -9.23 -6.53
N GLN A 5 16.09 -9.48 -5.67
CA GLN A 5 14.69 -9.19 -5.97
C GLN A 5 14.36 -7.76 -5.57
N ARG A 6 13.88 -6.95 -6.51
CA ARG A 6 13.37 -5.60 -6.23
C ARG A 6 11.86 -5.63 -6.11
N ILE A 7 11.34 -5.07 -5.02
CA ILE A 7 9.90 -5.02 -4.79
C ILE A 7 9.40 -3.61 -4.53
N ILE A 8 8.17 -3.37 -4.99
CA ILE A 8 7.30 -2.30 -4.53
C ILE A 8 6.26 -2.93 -3.61
N ILE A 9 6.04 -2.36 -2.43
CA ILE A 9 4.93 -2.75 -1.55
C ILE A 9 3.85 -1.69 -1.67
N ASP A 10 2.67 -2.05 -2.17
CA ASP A 10 1.48 -1.18 -2.19
C ASP A 10 0.50 -1.65 -1.10
N THR A 11 0.21 -0.80 -0.12
CA THR A 11 -0.33 -1.21 1.18
C THR A 11 -1.18 -0.12 1.82
N ASP A 12 -2.10 -0.54 2.69
CA ASP A 12 -2.99 0.28 3.53
C ASP A 12 -2.79 -0.12 5.00
N PRO A 13 -1.65 0.21 5.63
CA PRO A 13 -1.09 -0.59 6.71
C PRO A 13 -2.02 -0.85 7.90
N GLY A 14 -2.55 -2.07 7.94
CA GLY A 14 -3.13 -2.72 9.09
C GLY A 14 -2.11 -3.57 9.84
N ILE A 15 -2.59 -4.33 10.82
CA ILE A 15 -1.77 -5.21 11.66
C ILE A 15 -0.92 -6.19 10.82
N ASP A 16 -1.53 -6.85 9.84
CA ASP A 16 -0.90 -7.83 8.95
C ASP A 16 0.03 -7.19 7.91
N ASP A 17 -0.33 -6.02 7.35
CA ASP A 17 0.59 -5.24 6.51
C ASP A 17 1.88 -4.87 7.24
N VAL A 18 1.77 -4.44 8.50
CA VAL A 18 2.94 -4.11 9.32
C VAL A 18 3.87 -5.32 9.43
N PHE A 19 3.33 -6.52 9.61
CA PHE A 19 4.13 -7.75 9.60
C PHE A 19 4.76 -8.03 8.23
N ALA A 20 4.02 -7.84 7.13
CA ALA A 20 4.54 -8.03 5.78
C ALA A 20 5.70 -7.06 5.47
N ILE A 21 5.55 -5.79 5.84
CA ILE A 21 6.58 -4.74 5.71
C ILE A 21 7.81 -5.13 6.55
N LEU A 22 7.62 -5.48 7.83
CA LEU A 22 8.73 -5.86 8.71
C LEU A 22 9.47 -7.10 8.19
N LEU A 23 8.74 -8.08 7.66
CA LEU A 23 9.33 -9.28 7.05
C LEU A 23 10.19 -8.91 5.84
N ALA A 24 9.66 -8.08 4.94
CA ALA A 24 10.40 -7.61 3.76
C ALA A 24 11.65 -6.82 4.16
N LEU A 25 11.55 -5.88 5.12
CA LEU A 25 12.68 -5.08 5.58
C LEU A 25 13.75 -5.90 6.32
N SER A 26 13.37 -7.04 6.91
CA SER A 26 14.30 -7.95 7.60
C SER A 26 15.14 -8.83 6.68
N ALA A 27 14.81 -8.88 5.38
CA ALA A 27 15.53 -9.65 4.39
C ALA A 27 16.99 -9.20 4.24
N LYS A 28 17.86 -10.10 3.77
CA LYS A 28 19.26 -9.76 3.53
C LYS A 28 19.40 -8.80 2.35
N ALA A 29 20.44 -7.98 2.44
CA ALA A 29 20.82 -6.98 1.45
C ALA A 29 21.23 -7.54 0.06
N ASP A 30 21.42 -8.85 -0.06
CA ASP A 30 21.68 -9.55 -1.32
C ASP A 30 20.48 -10.38 -1.82
N GLU A 31 19.40 -10.44 -1.04
CA GLU A 31 18.18 -11.20 -1.35
C GLU A 31 17.04 -10.29 -1.84
N LEU A 32 16.75 -9.21 -1.12
CA LEU A 32 15.61 -8.34 -1.38
C LEU A 32 15.95 -6.85 -1.18
N GLU A 33 15.45 -6.03 -2.10
CA GLU A 33 15.45 -4.57 -2.01
C GLU A 33 13.99 -4.08 -2.04
N VAL A 34 13.53 -3.44 -0.95
CA VAL A 34 12.26 -2.72 -0.94
C VAL A 34 12.51 -1.34 -1.52
N VAL A 35 12.12 -1.14 -2.77
CA VAL A 35 12.41 0.11 -3.52
C VAL A 35 11.43 1.21 -3.11
N LEU A 36 10.15 0.86 -2.99
CA LEU A 36 9.05 1.77 -2.72
C LEU A 36 8.02 1.12 -1.81
N ILE A 37 7.57 1.86 -0.80
CA ILE A 37 6.35 1.62 -0.04
C ILE A 37 5.33 2.68 -0.50
N SER A 38 4.36 2.22 -1.28
CA SER A 38 3.23 2.99 -1.77
C SER A 38 2.06 2.83 -0.79
N VAL A 39 1.56 3.93 -0.25
CA VAL A 39 0.52 3.92 0.78
C VAL A 39 -0.84 4.29 0.19
N THR A 40 -1.89 3.55 0.51
CA THR A 40 -3.27 3.86 0.11
C THR A 40 -4.26 3.75 1.27
N PHE A 41 -5.53 4.03 1.00
CA PHE A 41 -6.64 3.85 1.93
C PHE A 41 -7.08 2.37 1.96
N GLY A 42 -7.82 1.97 2.99
CA GLY A 42 -8.44 0.65 3.04
C GLY A 42 -8.75 0.29 4.48
N ASN A 43 -7.83 -0.33 5.20
CA ASN A 43 -8.01 -0.63 6.62
C ASN A 43 -8.40 0.62 7.42
N VAL A 44 -7.73 1.74 7.15
CA VAL A 44 -8.06 3.08 7.65
C VAL A 44 -7.78 4.14 6.59
N GLU A 45 -8.05 5.40 6.90
CA GLU A 45 -7.73 6.52 6.03
C GLU A 45 -6.23 6.60 5.71
N VAL A 46 -5.90 7.04 4.49
CA VAL A 46 -4.51 7.06 3.99
C VAL A 46 -3.54 7.83 4.89
N ARG A 47 -4.02 8.82 5.64
CA ARG A 47 -3.20 9.56 6.62
C ARG A 47 -2.83 8.71 7.84
N SER A 48 -3.76 7.91 8.34
CA SER A 48 -3.52 6.94 9.42
C SER A 48 -2.62 5.81 8.94
N CYS A 49 -2.85 5.29 7.73
CA CYS A 49 -1.96 4.36 7.04
C CYS A 49 -0.51 4.89 6.97
N LEU A 50 -0.33 6.15 6.57
CA LEU A 50 0.99 6.80 6.50
C LEU A 50 1.64 6.94 7.89
N ARG A 51 0.85 7.32 8.91
CA ARG A 51 1.31 7.37 10.30
C ARG A 51 1.83 6.00 10.76
N ASN A 52 1.16 4.92 10.37
CA ASN A 52 1.57 3.55 10.68
C ASN A 52 2.93 3.21 10.05
N VAL A 53 3.14 3.54 8.76
CA VAL A 53 4.46 3.37 8.11
C VAL A 53 5.55 4.14 8.83
N VAL A 54 5.32 5.41 9.16
CA VAL A 54 6.31 6.23 9.88
C VAL A 54 6.61 5.63 11.26
N ALA A 55 5.58 5.12 11.96
CA ALA A 55 5.76 4.46 13.25
C ALA A 55 6.68 3.24 13.15
N ILE A 56 6.54 2.42 12.10
CA ILE A 56 7.40 1.26 11.84
C ILE A 56 8.87 1.70 11.77
N PHE A 57 9.20 2.67 10.91
CA PHE A 57 10.59 3.11 10.76
C PHE A 57 11.16 3.73 12.03
N GLN A 58 10.38 4.53 12.77
CA GLN A 58 10.85 5.09 14.04
C GLN A 58 11.08 4.02 15.12
N LEU A 59 10.27 2.96 15.15
CA LEU A 59 10.49 1.83 16.04
C LEU A 59 11.74 1.05 15.65
N LEU A 60 11.95 0.81 14.36
CA LEU A 60 13.14 0.14 13.86
C LEU A 60 14.41 0.93 14.19
N GLU A 61 14.40 2.26 14.06
CA GLU A 61 15.52 3.12 14.45
C GLU A 61 15.85 3.00 15.95
N LYS A 62 14.82 3.00 16.81
CA LYS A 62 14.99 2.79 18.26
C LYS A 62 15.56 1.40 18.55
N GLU A 63 15.07 0.36 17.88
CA GLU A 63 15.52 -1.02 18.03
C GLU A 63 16.97 -1.20 17.57
N LEU A 64 17.34 -0.67 16.40
CA LEU A 64 18.70 -0.72 15.86
C LEU A 64 19.69 0.00 16.79
N LYS A 65 19.30 1.18 17.30
CA LYS A 65 20.10 1.91 18.29
C LYS A 65 20.30 1.08 19.56
N TRP A 66 19.22 0.51 20.10
CA TRP A 66 19.29 -0.32 21.31
C TRP A 66 20.18 -1.55 21.08
N ARG A 67 20.09 -2.22 19.93
CA ARG A 67 20.94 -3.36 19.57
C ARG A 67 22.42 -2.99 19.57
N ARG A 68 22.76 -1.86 18.94
CA ARG A 68 24.13 -1.34 18.87
C ARG A 68 24.70 -1.06 20.26
N GLU A 69 23.91 -0.39 21.11
CA GLU A 69 24.29 -0.08 22.49
C GLU A 69 24.47 -1.33 23.36
N ASN A 70 23.79 -2.43 23.04
CA ASN A 70 23.84 -3.69 23.78
C ASN A 70 24.71 -4.78 23.10
N GLY A 71 25.48 -4.44 22.06
CA GLY A 71 26.36 -5.38 21.36
C GLY A 71 25.63 -6.53 20.65
N LYS A 72 24.38 -6.32 20.26
CA LYS A 72 23.57 -7.31 19.51
C LYS A 72 23.71 -7.11 18.00
N PRO A 73 23.50 -8.17 17.20
CA PRO A 73 23.39 -8.03 15.74
C PRO A 73 22.26 -7.07 15.37
N GLU A 74 22.57 -6.04 14.58
CA GLU A 74 21.61 -5.01 14.18
C GLU A 74 20.45 -5.59 13.36
N GLY A 75 20.74 -6.47 12.39
CA GLY A 75 19.73 -7.00 11.47
C GLY A 75 19.27 -5.95 10.46
N PHE A 76 18.18 -6.22 9.72
CA PHE A 76 17.58 -5.29 8.75
C PHE A 76 18.56 -4.72 7.72
N GLU A 77 19.56 -5.52 7.32
CA GLU A 77 20.64 -5.10 6.43
C GLU A 77 20.12 -4.59 5.09
N GLY A 78 19.05 -5.21 4.55
CA GLY A 78 18.38 -4.77 3.34
C GLY A 78 17.89 -3.33 3.44
N MET A 79 17.15 -2.99 4.49
CA MET A 79 16.67 -1.63 4.76
C MET A 79 17.81 -0.64 5.00
N THR A 80 18.83 -1.03 5.77
CA THR A 80 19.96 -0.14 6.07
C THR A 80 20.78 0.19 4.81
N LYS A 81 20.91 -0.77 3.89
CA LYS A 81 21.61 -0.58 2.62
C LYS A 81 20.74 0.16 1.59
N TYR A 82 19.47 -0.20 1.50
CA TYR A 82 18.51 0.35 0.55
C TYR A 82 17.35 1.00 1.29
N LYS A 83 17.47 2.31 1.53
CA LYS A 83 16.40 3.07 2.18
C LYS A 83 15.18 3.16 1.23
N PRO A 84 14.05 2.54 1.59
CA PRO A 84 12.87 2.55 0.74
C PRO A 84 12.35 3.98 0.56
N LEU A 85 11.83 4.28 -0.63
CA LEU A 85 11.01 5.46 -0.84
C LEU A 85 9.64 5.22 -0.21
N VAL A 86 9.03 6.21 0.42
CA VAL A 86 7.65 6.15 0.92
C VAL A 86 6.85 7.22 0.19
N ALA A 87 5.77 6.82 -0.48
CA ALA A 87 4.92 7.73 -1.25
C ALA A 87 3.45 7.58 -0.85
N VAL A 88 2.75 8.71 -0.79
CA VAL A 88 1.33 8.77 -0.44
C VAL A 88 0.49 8.66 -1.71
N GLY A 89 -0.43 7.71 -1.74
CA GLY A 89 -1.26 7.38 -2.88
C GLY A 89 -2.69 7.91 -2.75
N ALA A 90 -3.62 7.16 -3.36
CA ALA A 90 -5.04 7.48 -3.34
C ALA A 90 -5.60 7.49 -1.91
N ASN A 91 -6.47 8.46 -1.65
CA ASN A 91 -7.22 8.61 -0.40
C ASN A 91 -8.65 8.04 -0.49
N GLU A 92 -9.11 7.70 -1.69
CA GLU A 92 -10.46 7.22 -1.98
C GLU A 92 -10.47 6.29 -3.21
N PRO A 93 -11.47 5.40 -3.34
CA PRO A 93 -11.58 4.50 -4.50
C PRO A 93 -11.90 5.26 -5.78
N LEU A 94 -11.68 4.63 -6.94
CA LEU A 94 -11.90 5.25 -8.24
C LEU A 94 -13.34 5.72 -8.47
N HIS A 95 -14.33 4.92 -8.07
CA HIS A 95 -15.75 5.19 -8.31
C HIS A 95 -16.69 4.77 -7.17
N GLU A 96 -16.23 3.96 -6.23
CA GLU A 96 -17.07 3.39 -5.17
C GLU A 96 -17.25 4.34 -3.98
N GLN A 97 -18.09 3.94 -3.03
CA GLN A 97 -18.13 4.63 -1.74
C GLN A 97 -16.92 4.23 -0.90
N LEU A 98 -16.33 5.19 -0.20
CA LEU A 98 -15.22 4.95 0.70
C LEU A 98 -15.66 4.01 1.84
N LEU A 99 -15.04 2.85 1.92
CA LEU A 99 -15.22 1.86 2.97
C LEU A 99 -13.90 1.67 3.72
N MET A 100 -13.98 1.57 5.04
CA MET A 100 -12.83 1.25 5.90
C MET A 100 -13.06 -0.03 6.70
N ALA A 101 -11.98 -0.68 7.13
CA ALA A 101 -12.00 -1.85 8.01
C ALA A 101 -11.57 -1.54 9.46
N ASP A 102 -11.83 -0.32 9.92
CA ASP A 102 -11.54 0.14 11.29
C ASP A 102 -12.26 -0.68 12.37
N TYR A 103 -13.40 -1.31 12.05
CA TYR A 103 -14.08 -2.27 12.91
C TYR A 103 -13.24 -3.55 13.19
N PHE A 104 -12.32 -3.91 12.30
CA PHE A 104 -11.46 -5.08 12.42
C PHE A 104 -10.05 -4.69 12.87
N HIS A 105 -9.48 -3.65 12.27
CA HIS A 105 -8.12 -3.21 12.53
C HIS A 105 -8.01 -2.16 13.64
N GLY A 106 -9.14 -1.66 14.17
CA GLY A 106 -9.17 -0.58 15.15
C GLY A 106 -9.11 0.82 14.52
N PRO A 107 -9.33 1.88 15.33
CA PRO A 107 -9.55 3.24 14.83
C PRO A 107 -8.33 3.86 14.14
N ASP A 108 -7.13 3.31 14.37
CA ASP A 108 -5.87 3.73 13.76
C ASP A 108 -5.28 2.67 12.81
N GLY A 109 -5.98 1.55 12.59
CA GLY A 109 -5.50 0.42 11.80
C GLY A 109 -4.58 -0.55 12.58
N LEU A 110 -4.27 -0.23 13.85
CA LEU A 110 -3.36 -1.01 14.71
C LEU A 110 -3.94 -1.22 16.12
N ALA A 111 -5.24 -1.50 16.21
CA ALA A 111 -5.98 -1.76 17.44
C ALA A 111 -5.92 -0.63 18.48
N GLY A 112 -5.78 0.62 18.04
CA GLY A 112 -5.68 1.79 18.92
C GLY A 112 -4.32 1.93 19.61
N ILE A 113 -3.24 1.39 19.02
CA ILE A 113 -1.90 1.46 19.60
C ILE A 113 -1.45 2.91 19.78
N HIS A 114 -1.90 3.82 18.92
CA HIS A 114 -1.49 5.21 18.97
C HIS A 114 -2.03 5.97 20.19
N GLU A 115 -3.21 5.58 20.66
CA GLU A 115 -3.81 6.12 21.89
C GLU A 115 -3.31 5.37 23.12
N SER A 116 -3.31 4.03 23.07
CA SER A 116 -2.95 3.19 24.23
C SER A 116 -1.46 3.21 24.55
N HIS A 117 -0.59 3.37 23.55
CA HIS A 117 0.87 3.34 23.67
C HIS A 117 1.50 4.54 22.93
N PRO A 118 1.29 5.79 23.40
CA PRO A 118 1.70 6.99 22.69
C PRO A 118 3.23 7.09 22.48
N HIS A 119 4.04 6.39 23.29
CA HIS A 119 5.49 6.32 23.13
C HIS A 119 5.95 5.53 21.90
N LEU A 120 5.07 4.69 21.33
CA LEU A 120 5.26 3.99 20.07
C LEU A 120 4.78 4.81 18.86
N SER A 121 4.06 5.90 19.12
CA SER A 121 3.59 6.79 18.07
C SER A 121 4.66 7.79 17.64
N PRO A 122 4.71 8.13 16.34
CA PRO A 122 5.55 9.22 15.89
C PRO A 122 4.99 10.56 16.34
N LYS A 123 5.89 11.49 16.68
CA LYS A 123 5.51 12.90 16.94
C LYS A 123 5.03 13.54 15.65
N ASP A 124 3.98 14.36 15.70
CA ASP A 124 3.30 14.96 14.52
C ASP A 124 4.20 15.75 13.54
N THR A 125 5.45 16.01 13.91
CA THR A 125 6.50 16.54 13.02
C THR A 125 6.70 15.70 11.75
N TRP A 126 6.32 14.42 11.75
CA TRP A 126 6.39 13.56 10.56
C TRP A 126 5.53 14.04 9.39
N GLN A 127 4.43 14.75 9.65
CA GLN A 127 3.51 15.23 8.61
C GLN A 127 4.23 16.17 7.65
N LYS A 128 5.14 17.01 8.18
CA LYS A 128 5.96 17.95 7.41
C LYS A 128 6.87 17.28 6.39
N LEU A 129 7.16 15.98 6.51
CA LEU A 129 7.97 15.24 5.54
C LEU A 129 7.22 15.01 4.22
N PHE A 130 5.89 15.07 4.24
CA PHE A 130 5.01 14.76 3.11
C PHE A 130 4.21 15.97 2.62
N GLU A 131 4.44 17.15 3.21
CA GLU A 131 3.79 18.40 2.84
C GLU A 131 4.74 19.29 2.03
N ARG A 132 4.21 19.95 0.99
CA ARG A 132 4.95 21.00 0.30
C ARG A 132 5.05 22.24 1.19
N PRO A 133 6.22 22.88 1.29
CA PRO A 133 6.34 24.14 2.03
C PRO A 133 5.42 25.21 1.42
N PRO A 134 4.85 26.11 2.24
CA PRO A 134 4.10 27.26 1.76
C PRO A 134 4.91 28.08 0.74
N PRO A 135 4.26 28.69 -0.27
CA PRO A 135 4.95 29.40 -1.35
C PRO A 135 5.81 30.59 -0.88
N ASP A 136 5.52 31.14 0.30
CA ASP A 136 6.26 32.27 0.90
C ASP A 136 7.44 31.83 1.78
N THR A 137 7.71 30.53 1.89
CA THR A 137 8.79 30.02 2.73
C THR A 137 10.13 30.13 2.00
N VAL A 138 11.14 30.67 2.68
CA VAL A 138 12.50 30.76 2.14
C VAL A 138 12.99 29.33 1.88
N ILE A 139 13.11 28.97 0.60
CA ILE A 139 13.37 27.59 0.14
C ILE A 139 14.67 27.04 0.74
N SER A 140 15.67 27.87 1.02
CA SER A 140 16.95 27.41 1.59
C SER A 140 16.81 26.79 2.97
N ASP A 141 15.96 27.35 3.84
CA ASP A 141 15.95 26.99 5.26
C ASP A 141 15.10 25.74 5.53
N VAL A 142 14.08 25.49 4.69
CA VAL A 142 13.21 24.29 4.81
C VAL A 142 13.81 23.08 4.10
N VAL A 143 14.48 23.30 2.97
CA VAL A 143 15.15 22.23 2.23
C VAL A 143 16.27 21.65 3.08
N ASP A 144 17.05 22.49 3.78
CA ASP A 144 18.14 22.02 4.65
C ASP A 144 17.61 21.16 5.82
N ASP A 145 16.51 21.57 6.48
CA ASP A 145 15.91 20.82 7.59
C ASP A 145 15.16 19.54 7.15
N GLN A 146 14.47 19.56 6.00
CA GLN A 146 13.81 18.36 5.44
C GLN A 146 14.82 17.37 4.85
N GLU A 147 15.89 17.85 4.19
CA GLU A 147 16.97 17.01 3.68
C GLU A 147 17.78 16.39 4.83
N LEU A 148 18.13 17.14 5.89
CA LEU A 148 18.79 16.56 7.07
C LEU A 148 17.92 15.50 7.77
N ALA A 149 16.62 15.76 7.93
CA ALA A 149 15.70 14.81 8.56
C ALA A 149 15.49 13.55 7.70
N ALA A 150 15.44 13.70 6.36
CA ALA A 150 15.37 12.58 5.43
C ALA A 150 16.69 11.79 5.34
N GLU A 151 17.83 12.47 5.43
CA GLU A 151 19.16 11.83 5.45
C GLU A 151 19.38 10.98 6.69
N GLN A 152 18.86 11.42 7.84
CA GLN A 152 18.93 10.68 9.10
C GLN A 152 17.86 9.59 9.23
N SER A 153 16.79 9.65 8.43
CA SER A 153 15.70 8.68 8.48
C SER A 153 16.05 7.36 7.78
N SER A 154 15.47 6.27 8.24
CA SER A 154 15.57 4.93 7.64
C SER A 154 14.74 4.76 6.35
N PHE A 155 14.02 5.80 5.93
CA PHE A 155 13.29 5.85 4.67
C PHE A 155 13.45 7.21 3.99
N ARG A 156 13.05 7.32 2.73
CA ARG A 156 13.03 8.57 1.97
C ARG A 156 11.59 8.99 1.70
N PRO A 157 11.10 10.14 2.18
CA PRO A 157 9.74 10.60 1.85
C PRO A 157 9.68 11.08 0.39
N SER A 158 8.57 10.81 -0.30
CA SER A 158 8.26 11.42 -1.59
C SER A 158 7.06 12.38 -1.49
N LEU A 159 7.20 13.53 -2.15
CA LEU A 159 6.13 14.50 -2.38
C LEU A 159 5.35 14.23 -3.67
N VAL A 160 5.70 13.17 -4.38
CA VAL A 160 5.05 12.74 -5.62
C VAL A 160 4.02 11.66 -5.26
N PRO A 161 2.81 11.70 -5.85
CA PRO A 161 1.80 10.68 -5.63
C PRO A 161 2.30 9.26 -5.93
N ALA A 162 1.87 8.29 -5.14
CA ALA A 162 2.44 6.94 -5.19
C ALA A 162 2.30 6.26 -6.57
N HIS A 163 1.17 6.41 -7.26
CA HIS A 163 1.01 5.88 -8.63
C HIS A 163 2.06 6.39 -9.62
N LYS A 164 2.55 7.63 -9.44
CA LYS A 164 3.62 8.20 -10.28
C LYS A 164 5.00 7.71 -9.87
N GLU A 165 5.25 7.52 -8.58
CA GLU A 165 6.49 6.90 -8.10
C GLU A 165 6.59 5.44 -8.54
N ILE A 166 5.47 4.70 -8.58
CA ILE A 166 5.41 3.35 -9.18
C ILE A 166 5.90 3.41 -10.63
N LEU A 167 5.33 4.29 -11.46
CA LEU A 167 5.74 4.44 -12.86
C LEU A 167 7.20 4.87 -12.99
N ARG A 168 7.68 5.77 -12.15
CA ARG A 168 9.08 6.22 -12.14
C ARG A 168 10.02 5.05 -11.84
N VAL A 169 9.75 4.28 -10.79
CA VAL A 169 10.55 3.10 -10.42
C VAL A 169 10.59 2.10 -11.58
N LEU A 170 9.46 1.83 -12.22
CA LEU A 170 9.38 0.90 -13.36
C LEU A 170 10.14 1.42 -14.60
N ARG A 171 10.21 2.73 -14.80
CA ARG A 171 10.95 3.36 -15.90
C ARG A 171 12.45 3.37 -15.67
N GLU A 172 12.87 3.57 -14.41
CA GLU A 172 14.28 3.60 -14.01
C GLU A 172 14.92 2.20 -13.91
N ASN A 173 14.11 1.14 -13.88
CA ASN A 173 14.58 -0.24 -13.85
C ASN A 173 14.34 -0.95 -15.19
N GLU A 174 15.10 -2.01 -15.46
CA GLU A 174 14.87 -2.88 -16.61
C GLU A 174 13.50 -3.55 -16.51
N ALA A 175 12.84 -3.78 -17.65
CA ALA A 175 11.57 -4.49 -17.68
C ALA A 175 11.71 -5.89 -17.07
N ASP A 176 10.65 -6.39 -16.46
CA ASP A 176 10.59 -7.72 -15.83
C ASP A 176 11.57 -7.91 -14.64
N THR A 177 12.01 -6.82 -14.00
CA THR A 177 12.90 -6.88 -12.82
C THR A 177 12.29 -6.44 -11.50
N VAL A 178 11.17 -5.71 -11.54
CA VAL A 178 10.48 -5.20 -10.33
C VAL A 178 9.16 -5.93 -10.14
N THR A 179 8.99 -6.56 -8.98
CA THR A 179 7.75 -7.19 -8.55
C THR A 179 6.93 -6.20 -7.72
N VAL A 180 5.61 -6.13 -7.95
CA VAL A 180 4.71 -5.34 -7.12
C VAL A 180 3.97 -6.27 -6.17
N VAL A 181 4.11 -6.05 -4.87
CA VAL A 181 3.40 -6.75 -3.80
C VAL A 181 2.27 -5.84 -3.34
N ALA A 182 1.06 -6.08 -3.84
CA ALA A 182 -0.14 -5.31 -3.53
C ALA A 182 -0.92 -6.02 -2.43
N ILE A 183 -0.85 -5.47 -1.22
CA ILE A 183 -1.49 -6.00 -0.01
C ILE A 183 -2.63 -5.13 0.51
N GLY A 184 -2.95 -4.05 -0.21
CA GLY A 184 -4.16 -3.23 -0.02
C GLY A 184 -5.02 -3.10 -1.27
N PRO A 185 -6.01 -2.18 -1.27
CA PRO A 185 -6.83 -1.87 -2.44
C PRO A 185 -5.99 -1.45 -3.66
N LEU A 186 -6.35 -1.95 -4.84
CA LEU A 186 -5.54 -1.83 -6.07
C LEU A 186 -5.59 -0.44 -6.74
N THR A 187 -6.08 0.59 -6.05
CA THR A 187 -6.35 1.93 -6.59
C THR A 187 -5.09 2.59 -7.14
N ASN A 188 -3.98 2.54 -6.40
CA ASN A 188 -2.71 3.12 -6.85
C ASN A 188 -2.20 2.46 -8.14
N LEU A 189 -2.28 1.14 -8.22
CA LEU A 189 -1.89 0.38 -9.41
C LEU A 189 -2.80 0.74 -10.59
N ALA A 190 -4.12 0.82 -10.36
CA ALA A 190 -5.08 1.17 -11.41
C ALA A 190 -4.89 2.60 -11.92
N LEU A 191 -4.50 3.54 -11.06
CA LEU A 191 -4.11 4.91 -11.45
C LEU A 191 -2.82 4.89 -12.28
N ALA A 192 -1.80 4.13 -11.84
CA ALA A 192 -0.53 4.01 -12.57
C ALA A 192 -0.76 3.41 -13.97
N ALA A 193 -1.51 2.32 -14.06
CA ALA A 193 -1.84 1.66 -15.31
C ALA A 193 -2.67 2.55 -16.26
N ALA A 194 -3.56 3.39 -15.71
CA ALA A 194 -4.34 4.33 -16.51
C ALA A 194 -3.52 5.53 -17.01
N GLU A 195 -2.53 5.99 -16.24
CA GLU A 195 -1.65 7.11 -16.60
C GLU A 195 -0.62 6.71 -17.67
N ASP A 196 0.03 5.55 -17.51
CA ASP A 196 1.05 5.07 -18.44
C ASP A 196 1.06 3.53 -18.46
N THR A 197 0.18 2.96 -19.29
CA THR A 197 0.01 1.50 -19.40
C THR A 197 1.27 0.81 -19.90
N GLU A 198 2.01 1.41 -20.84
CA GLU A 198 3.23 0.81 -21.38
C GLU A 198 4.31 0.69 -20.31
N THR A 199 4.52 1.74 -19.51
CA THR A 199 5.44 1.68 -18.38
C THR A 199 4.95 0.71 -17.30
N PHE A 200 3.66 0.68 -17.00
CA PHE A 200 3.09 -0.24 -16.01
C PHE A 200 3.29 -1.71 -16.40
N LEU A 201 3.15 -2.06 -17.69
CA LEU A 201 3.36 -3.42 -18.19
C LEU A 201 4.81 -3.91 -18.13
N ARG A 202 5.76 -3.08 -17.71
CA ARG A 202 7.15 -3.48 -17.43
C ARG A 202 7.31 -4.21 -16.08
N VAL A 203 6.25 -4.25 -15.25
CA VAL A 203 6.23 -5.00 -14.00
C VAL A 203 6.50 -6.48 -14.28
N LYS A 204 7.41 -7.08 -13.52
CA LYS A 204 7.71 -8.52 -13.61
C LYS A 204 6.50 -9.38 -13.28
N GLU A 205 5.87 -9.09 -12.15
CA GLU A 205 4.66 -9.74 -11.67
C GLU A 205 3.98 -8.86 -10.62
N VAL A 206 2.66 -8.96 -10.52
CA VAL A 206 1.86 -8.37 -9.45
C VAL A 206 1.42 -9.49 -8.53
N VAL A 207 1.96 -9.52 -7.31
CA VAL A 207 1.54 -10.44 -6.23
C VAL A 207 0.49 -9.70 -5.41
N THR A 208 -0.75 -10.16 -5.50
CA THR A 208 -1.92 -9.51 -4.89
C THR A 208 -2.44 -10.34 -3.73
N MET A 209 -2.66 -9.69 -2.58
CA MET A 209 -3.52 -10.20 -1.52
C MET A 209 -4.92 -9.62 -1.76
N GLY A 210 -5.81 -10.46 -2.26
CA GLY A 210 -7.20 -10.06 -2.46
C GLY A 210 -8.02 -11.11 -3.20
N GLY A 211 -9.33 -11.00 -3.06
CA GLY A 211 -10.32 -11.88 -3.70
C GLY A 211 -10.68 -13.13 -2.89
N ALA A 212 -11.79 -13.75 -3.29
CA ALA A 212 -12.28 -15.01 -2.73
C ALA A 212 -12.73 -15.92 -3.88
N ILE A 213 -11.97 -16.98 -4.16
CA ILE A 213 -12.26 -17.94 -5.23
C ILE A 213 -12.75 -19.23 -4.59
N ASP A 214 -13.96 -19.67 -4.98
CA ASP A 214 -14.63 -20.89 -4.47
C ASP A 214 -14.78 -20.94 -2.93
N LEU A 215 -14.77 -19.79 -2.26
CA LEU A 215 -14.85 -19.61 -0.82
C LEU A 215 -15.65 -18.36 -0.46
N CYS A 216 -16.02 -18.23 0.82
CA CYS A 216 -16.70 -17.02 1.31
C CYS A 216 -15.74 -15.83 1.40
N GLY A 217 -16.28 -14.64 1.12
CA GLY A 217 -15.59 -13.38 1.38
C GLY A 217 -15.51 -13.02 2.87
N ASN A 218 -14.71 -12.00 3.20
CA ASN A 218 -14.53 -11.50 4.56
C ASN A 218 -15.32 -10.20 4.84
N VAL A 219 -15.71 -9.43 3.82
CA VAL A 219 -16.52 -8.20 3.96
C VAL A 219 -17.98 -8.41 3.54
N THR A 220 -18.19 -9.24 2.51
CA THR A 220 -19.52 -9.77 2.16
C THR A 220 -19.42 -11.28 1.98
N PRO A 221 -20.54 -12.02 1.89
CA PRO A 221 -20.47 -13.47 1.68
C PRO A 221 -19.68 -13.91 0.44
N VAL A 222 -19.47 -13.02 -0.54
CA VAL A 222 -18.81 -13.31 -1.83
C VAL A 222 -17.66 -12.38 -2.18
N ALA A 223 -17.33 -11.40 -1.34
CA ALA A 223 -16.29 -10.41 -1.62
C ALA A 223 -15.27 -10.33 -0.49
N GLU A 224 -14.01 -10.27 -0.88
CA GLU A 224 -12.88 -9.96 -0.03
C GLU A 224 -12.66 -8.43 0.00
N PHE A 225 -12.22 -7.90 1.14
CA PHE A 225 -12.13 -6.48 1.45
C PHE A 225 -11.32 -5.67 0.44
N ASN A 226 -10.07 -6.04 0.13
CA ASN A 226 -9.22 -5.25 -0.77
C ASN A 226 -9.83 -5.10 -2.17
N VAL A 227 -10.43 -6.18 -2.68
CA VAL A 227 -11.16 -6.15 -3.96
C VAL A 227 -12.46 -5.37 -3.85
N PHE A 228 -13.17 -5.48 -2.72
CA PHE A 228 -14.44 -4.79 -2.50
C PHE A 228 -14.25 -3.27 -2.30
N ALA A 229 -13.18 -2.85 -1.64
CA ALA A 229 -12.87 -1.46 -1.35
C ALA A 229 -12.68 -0.62 -2.63
N ASP A 230 -12.20 -1.23 -3.71
CA ASP A 230 -12.19 -0.63 -5.04
C ASP A 230 -12.30 -1.69 -6.15
N SER A 231 -13.53 -2.15 -6.40
CA SER A 231 -13.76 -3.22 -7.37
C SER A 231 -13.43 -2.80 -8.81
N VAL A 232 -13.53 -1.51 -9.13
CA VAL A 232 -13.18 -0.95 -10.43
C VAL A 232 -11.67 -1.00 -10.64
N ALA A 233 -10.89 -0.63 -9.64
CA ALA A 233 -9.44 -0.76 -9.68
C ALA A 233 -9.02 -2.23 -9.81
N ALA A 234 -9.60 -3.12 -9.01
CA ALA A 234 -9.32 -4.55 -9.06
C ALA A 234 -9.63 -5.15 -10.45
N ALA A 235 -10.80 -4.84 -11.01
CA ALA A 235 -11.18 -5.30 -12.35
C ALA A 235 -10.20 -4.83 -13.43
N ARG A 236 -9.71 -3.59 -13.36
CA ARG A 236 -8.70 -3.06 -14.29
C ARG A 236 -7.40 -3.84 -14.20
N ILE A 237 -6.87 -4.03 -12.99
CA ILE A 237 -5.59 -4.71 -12.79
C ILE A 237 -5.67 -6.18 -13.17
N TYR A 238 -6.72 -6.90 -12.75
CA TYR A 238 -6.89 -8.30 -13.10
C TYR A 238 -7.10 -8.52 -14.60
N ALA A 239 -7.75 -7.58 -15.31
CA ALA A 239 -7.86 -7.65 -16.76
C ALA A 239 -6.51 -7.47 -17.47
N LEU A 240 -5.66 -6.56 -16.98
CA LEU A 240 -4.33 -6.29 -17.54
C LEU A 240 -3.32 -7.40 -17.27
N THR A 241 -3.45 -8.09 -16.14
CA THR A 241 -2.54 -9.19 -15.73
C THR A 241 -3.07 -10.58 -16.08
N SER A 242 -4.24 -10.66 -16.73
CA SER A 242 -4.79 -11.93 -17.21
C SER A 242 -3.87 -12.55 -18.27
N ALA A 243 -3.59 -13.85 -18.13
CA ALA A 243 -2.83 -14.63 -19.12
C ALA A 243 -3.51 -14.63 -20.51
N ASN A 244 -4.83 -14.42 -20.55
CA ASN A 244 -5.60 -14.17 -21.77
C ASN A 244 -6.41 -12.88 -21.55
N PRO A 245 -5.85 -11.70 -21.85
CA PRO A 245 -6.59 -10.45 -21.65
C PRO A 245 -7.80 -10.46 -22.58
N PRO A 246 -9.03 -10.24 -22.07
CA PRO A 246 -10.17 -10.02 -22.95
C PRO A 246 -9.89 -8.77 -23.80
N PRO A 247 -10.33 -8.71 -25.07
CA PRO A 247 -10.22 -7.49 -25.86
C PRO A 247 -10.85 -6.33 -25.09
N PRO A 248 -10.32 -5.10 -25.20
CA PRO A 248 -10.77 -3.96 -24.41
C PRO A 248 -12.30 -3.87 -24.51
N CYS A 249 -12.96 -4.07 -23.36
CA CYS A 249 -14.41 -3.98 -23.27
C CYS A 249 -14.82 -2.55 -23.63
N HIS A 250 -15.19 -2.31 -24.88
CA HIS A 250 -16.17 -1.28 -25.17
C HIS A 250 -17.43 -1.70 -24.40
N PRO A 251 -18.00 -0.83 -23.55
CA PRO A 251 -19.25 -1.14 -22.87
C PRO A 251 -20.30 -1.37 -23.96
N LEU A 252 -20.55 -2.63 -24.27
CA LEU A 252 -21.66 -2.99 -25.14
C LEU A 252 -22.92 -2.58 -24.39
N PRO A 253 -23.81 -1.78 -24.99
CA PRO A 253 -25.10 -1.50 -24.37
C PRO A 253 -25.77 -2.84 -24.07
N PRO A 254 -26.39 -3.01 -22.90
CA PRO A 254 -26.91 -4.29 -22.46
C PRO A 254 -27.89 -4.82 -23.49
N THR A 255 -27.46 -5.80 -24.27
CA THR A 255 -28.30 -6.51 -25.21
C THR A 255 -28.81 -7.73 -24.46
N SER A 256 -30.12 -7.69 -24.19
CA SER A 256 -30.91 -8.58 -23.32
C SER A 256 -30.94 -8.18 -21.84
N THR A 257 -32.07 -7.59 -21.45
CA THR A 257 -32.56 -7.57 -20.08
C THR A 257 -32.84 -9.02 -19.65
N GLN A 258 -31.85 -9.72 -19.12
CA GLN A 258 -32.12 -10.89 -18.31
C GLN A 258 -32.75 -10.40 -17.01
N HIS A 259 -34.05 -10.61 -16.89
CA HIS A 259 -34.82 -10.30 -15.70
C HIS A 259 -34.41 -11.30 -14.61
N LEU A 260 -33.38 -10.96 -13.83
CA LEU A 260 -33.04 -11.71 -12.62
C LEU A 260 -34.21 -11.55 -11.63
N SER A 261 -34.72 -12.66 -11.10
CA SER A 261 -35.78 -12.65 -10.10
C SER A 261 -35.26 -12.02 -8.81
N SER A 262 -36.01 -11.06 -8.26
CA SER A 262 -35.70 -10.43 -6.98
C SER A 262 -35.83 -11.42 -5.83
N HIS A 263 -34.71 -11.71 -5.15
CA HIS A 263 -34.49 -12.41 -3.87
C HIS A 263 -35.25 -13.74 -3.59
N PRO A 264 -34.59 -14.74 -2.98
CA PRO A 264 -35.31 -15.89 -2.43
C PRO A 264 -36.20 -15.45 -1.26
N THR A 265 -37.48 -15.83 -1.30
CA THR A 265 -38.43 -15.63 -0.21
C THR A 265 -37.93 -16.30 1.07
N GLN A 266 -37.73 -15.52 2.14
CA GLN A 266 -37.48 -16.07 3.47
C GLN A 266 -38.66 -16.94 3.91
N PRO A 267 -38.43 -18.12 4.52
CA PRO A 267 -39.51 -18.88 5.15
C PRO A 267 -40.03 -18.11 6.37
N ALA A 268 -41.36 -18.02 6.48
CA ALA A 268 -42.05 -17.29 7.54
C ALA A 268 -41.62 -17.78 8.93
N SER A 269 -41.25 -16.84 9.80
CA SER A 269 -41.00 -17.09 11.23
C SER A 269 -42.25 -17.70 11.88
N PRO A 270 -42.12 -18.72 12.76
CA PRO A 270 -43.23 -19.19 13.56
C PRO A 270 -43.64 -18.09 14.55
N ALA A 271 -44.93 -17.79 14.59
CA ALA A 271 -45.52 -16.90 15.58
C ALA A 271 -45.35 -17.47 17.00
N LEU A 272 -45.13 -16.56 17.95
CA LEU A 272 -44.92 -16.76 19.40
C LEU A 272 -45.71 -17.92 20.04
#